data_AF-A0A6G6WN73-F1
#
_entry.id   AF-A0A6G6WN73-F1
#
_cell.length_a   1.000
_cell.length_b   1.000
_cell.length_c   1.000
_cell.angle_alpha   90.00
_cell.angle_beta   90.00
_cell.angle_gamma   90.00
#
_symmetry.space_group_name_H-M   'P 1'
#
loop_
_entity.id
_entity.type
_entity.pdbx_description
1 polymer ?
#
loop_
_entity_poly.entity_id
_entity_poly.type
_entity_poly.pdbx_seq_one_letter_code
_entity_poly.pdbx_strand_id
1 'polypeptide(L)'
;MKRVILDAGMVSAIATRLLSAAQAVASKFRGRPESSWVSQLADDAMTLAMVVTKAERVSSFYGEMLAYDAMLLEKAHIEVDWGKALHYVRAAYGDVGKKVEALKAYSSGEIDVPVEVNTVRRGGPVNNLLIHFYMSGLPDTPAPYMIFNRPTTPTEERVPPGRYFIHVLSSNSKLRLVREADVGGSGQLVKIEIAFP
;
A
#
# COMPACT_ATOMS: atom_id res chain seq x y z
N MET A 1 7.32 16.58 7.04
CA MET A 1 5.97 16.38 7.63
C MET A 1 6.12 15.40 8.79
N LYS A 2 5.66 15.71 10.01
CA LYS A 2 5.73 14.74 11.13
C LYS A 2 4.73 13.62 10.82
N ARG A 3 5.18 12.35 10.77
CA ARG A 3 4.26 11.21 10.65
C ARG A 3 3.39 11.15 11.89
N VAL A 4 2.08 11.24 11.70
CA VAL A 4 1.10 11.03 12.77
C VAL A 4 1.14 9.54 13.11
N ILE A 5 1.34 9.22 14.39
CA ILE A 5 1.30 7.84 14.88
C ILE A 5 -0.11 7.58 15.41
N LEU A 6 -0.70 6.47 15.00
CA LEU A 6 -2.02 6.05 15.49
C LEU A 6 -1.92 5.60 16.95
N ASP A 7 -2.97 5.88 17.73
CA ASP A 7 -3.11 5.27 19.04
C ASP A 7 -3.46 3.77 18.91
N ALA A 8 -3.18 3.01 19.98
CA ALA A 8 -3.39 1.56 19.99
C ALA A 8 -4.85 1.14 19.75
N GLY A 9 -5.83 1.98 20.14
CA GLY A 9 -7.25 1.71 19.92
C GLY A 9 -7.62 1.79 18.45
N MET A 10 -7.17 2.84 17.75
CA MET A 10 -7.32 2.97 16.30
C MET A 10 -6.67 1.82 15.54
N VAL A 11 -5.44 1.45 15.93
CA VAL A 11 -4.71 0.33 15.32
C VAL A 11 -5.50 -0.98 15.47
N SER A 12 -5.99 -1.27 16.67
CA SER A 12 -6.78 -2.48 16.96
C SER A 12 -8.08 -2.53 16.16
N ALA A 13 -8.78 -1.39 16.03
CA ALA A 13 -10.01 -1.30 15.26
C ALA A 13 -9.77 -1.59 13.76
N ILE A 14 -8.73 -1.02 13.17
CA ILE A 14 -8.36 -1.25 11.76
C ILE A 14 -7.96 -2.70 11.52
N ALA A 15 -7.12 -3.27 12.40
CA ALA A 15 -6.69 -4.65 12.32
C ALA A 15 -7.88 -5.63 12.42
N THR A 16 -8.80 -5.38 13.34
CA THR A 16 -10.02 -6.20 13.53
C THR A 16 -10.92 -6.13 12.31
N ARG A 17 -11.08 -4.94 11.72
CA ARG A 17 -11.88 -4.73 10.50
C ARG A 17 -11.31 -5.49 9.31
N LEU A 18 -10.00 -5.40 9.08
CA LEU A 18 -9.32 -6.14 8.00
C LEU A 18 -9.51 -7.65 8.15
N LEU A 19 -9.26 -8.19 9.35
CA LEU A 19 -9.42 -9.61 9.62
C LEU A 19 -10.86 -10.09 9.38
N SER A 20 -11.84 -9.34 9.90
CA SER A 20 -13.25 -9.66 9.75
C SER A 20 -13.69 -9.67 8.28
N ALA A 21 -13.24 -8.68 7.50
CA ALA A 21 -13.53 -8.58 6.08
C ALA A 21 -12.91 -9.75 5.29
N ALA A 22 -11.65 -10.10 5.58
CA ALA A 22 -10.97 -11.22 4.94
C ALA A 22 -11.66 -12.57 5.23
N GLN A 23 -12.09 -12.79 6.47
CA GLN A 23 -12.84 -13.99 6.87
C GLN A 23 -14.21 -14.07 6.16
N ALA A 24 -14.91 -12.94 6.04
CA ALA A 24 -16.19 -12.88 5.34
C ALA A 24 -16.05 -13.21 3.84
N VAL A 25 -14.98 -12.72 3.20
CA VAL A 25 -14.66 -13.07 1.81
C VAL A 25 -14.26 -14.54 1.68
N ALA A 26 -13.41 -15.06 2.56
CA ALA A 26 -13.04 -16.49 2.55
C ALA A 26 -14.26 -17.41 2.68
N SER A 27 -15.22 -17.05 3.54
CA SER A 27 -16.50 -17.76 3.65
C SER A 27 -17.30 -17.71 2.34
N LYS A 28 -17.41 -16.53 1.71
CA LYS A 28 -18.12 -16.33 0.44
C LYS A 28 -17.53 -17.14 -0.72
N PHE A 29 -16.21 -17.27 -0.78
CA PHE A 29 -15.51 -17.99 -1.86
C PHE A 29 -15.36 -19.50 -1.60
N ARG A 30 -15.94 -20.03 -0.52
CA ARG A 30 -15.89 -21.46 -0.20
C ARG A 30 -16.42 -22.32 -1.35
N GLY A 31 -15.65 -23.33 -1.75
CA GLY A 31 -16.02 -24.26 -2.83
C GLY A 31 -15.78 -23.72 -4.25
N ARG A 32 -15.27 -22.49 -4.39
CA ARG A 32 -14.83 -21.94 -5.68
C ARG A 32 -13.38 -22.30 -5.98
N PRO A 33 -12.94 -22.26 -7.26
CA PRO A 33 -11.53 -22.48 -7.62
C PRO A 33 -10.56 -21.54 -6.90
N GLU A 34 -11.01 -20.33 -6.55
CA GLU A 34 -10.19 -19.34 -5.86
C GLU A 34 -10.03 -19.58 -4.36
N SER A 35 -10.74 -20.55 -3.77
CA SER A 35 -10.85 -20.67 -2.32
C SER A 35 -9.50 -20.80 -1.60
N SER A 36 -8.51 -21.47 -2.21
CA SER A 36 -7.21 -21.71 -1.58
C SER A 36 -6.44 -20.42 -1.32
N TRP A 37 -6.25 -19.57 -2.32
CA TRP A 37 -5.50 -18.33 -2.17
C TRP A 37 -6.32 -17.24 -1.44
N VAL A 38 -7.66 -17.30 -1.52
CA VAL A 38 -8.52 -16.42 -0.71
C VAL A 38 -8.49 -16.81 0.77
N SER A 39 -8.37 -18.10 1.10
CA SER A 39 -8.12 -18.53 2.49
C SER A 39 -6.76 -18.06 2.98
N GLN A 40 -5.71 -18.15 2.15
CA GLN A 40 -4.38 -17.60 2.48
C GLN A 40 -4.45 -16.10 2.80
N LEU A 41 -5.28 -15.32 2.09
CA LEU A 41 -5.51 -13.92 2.41
C LEU A 41 -6.03 -13.69 3.84
N ALA A 42 -6.94 -14.55 4.32
CA ALA A 42 -7.46 -14.45 5.68
C ALA A 42 -6.38 -14.78 6.72
N ASP A 43 -5.52 -15.75 6.44
CA ASP A 43 -4.38 -16.10 7.30
C ASP A 43 -3.32 -14.98 7.34
N ASP A 44 -3.07 -14.36 6.19
CA ASP A 44 -2.17 -13.20 6.08
C ASP A 44 -2.74 -11.97 6.81
N ALA A 45 -4.04 -11.72 6.70
CA ALA A 45 -4.74 -10.67 7.44
C ALA A 45 -4.68 -10.90 8.96
N MET A 46 -4.80 -12.15 9.41
CA MET A 46 -4.62 -12.51 10.82
C MET A 46 -3.19 -12.24 11.29
N THR A 47 -2.20 -12.61 10.48
CA THR A 47 -0.79 -12.34 10.75
C THR A 47 -0.53 -10.84 10.88
N LEU A 48 -1.04 -10.03 9.94
CA LEU A 48 -0.95 -8.57 10.01
C LEU A 48 -1.60 -8.03 11.28
N ALA A 49 -2.83 -8.44 11.59
CA ALA A 49 -3.54 -7.98 12.77
C ALA A 49 -2.75 -8.24 14.06
N MET A 50 -2.15 -9.43 14.19
CA MET A 50 -1.35 -9.80 15.36
C MET A 50 -0.07 -8.97 15.51
N VAL A 51 0.60 -8.65 14.40
CA VAL A 51 1.87 -7.92 14.45
C VAL A 51 1.62 -6.43 14.64
N VAL A 52 0.68 -5.86 13.89
CA VAL A 52 0.41 -4.42 13.88
C VAL A 52 -0.15 -3.97 15.24
N THR A 53 -0.95 -4.79 15.92
CA THR A 53 -1.42 -4.52 17.29
C THR A 53 -0.32 -4.59 18.35
N LYS A 54 0.80 -5.25 18.06
CA LYS A 54 1.99 -5.31 18.91
C LYS A 54 3.07 -4.30 18.52
N ALA A 55 2.93 -3.65 17.38
CA ALA A 55 3.90 -2.67 16.91
C ALA A 55 3.87 -1.42 17.80
N GLU A 56 5.04 -0.97 18.26
CA GLU A 56 5.15 0.20 19.12
C GLU A 56 4.68 1.49 18.45
N ARG A 57 4.82 1.56 17.12
CA ARG A 57 4.46 2.74 16.32
C ARG A 57 3.91 2.32 14.97
N VAL A 58 2.62 2.57 14.76
CA VAL A 58 1.97 2.43 13.46
C VAL A 58 1.69 3.83 12.93
N SER A 59 2.21 4.15 11.75
CA SER A 59 1.91 5.44 11.12
C SER A 59 0.44 5.48 10.71
N SER A 60 -0.18 6.67 10.74
CA SER A 60 -1.53 6.88 10.21
C SER A 60 -1.65 6.38 8.77
N PHE A 61 -0.57 6.56 8.00
CA PHE A 61 -0.48 6.09 6.63
C PHE A 61 -0.58 4.56 6.51
N TYR A 62 0.17 3.81 7.32
CA TYR A 62 0.06 2.35 7.33
C TYR A 62 -1.35 1.89 7.74
N GLY A 63 -1.97 2.56 8.72
CA GLY A 63 -3.34 2.27 9.12
C GLY A 63 -4.38 2.56 8.02
N GLU A 64 -4.25 3.67 7.29
CA GLU A 64 -5.10 3.98 6.13
C GLU A 64 -4.98 2.90 5.04
N MET A 65 -3.77 2.38 4.80
CA MET A 65 -3.56 1.27 3.87
C MET A 65 -4.32 0.01 4.27
N LEU A 66 -4.22 -0.39 5.55
CA LEU A 66 -4.97 -1.53 6.05
C LEU A 66 -6.49 -1.30 6.02
N ALA A 67 -6.95 -0.09 6.33
CA ALA A 67 -8.36 0.26 6.29
C ALA A 67 -8.93 0.20 4.87
N TYR A 68 -8.10 0.54 3.88
CA TYR A 68 -8.46 0.44 2.47
C TYR A 68 -8.51 -1.02 1.99
N ASP A 69 -7.54 -1.85 2.35
CA ASP A 69 -7.58 -3.30 2.07
C ASP A 69 -8.86 -3.92 2.66
N ALA A 70 -9.23 -3.53 3.88
CA ALA A 70 -10.47 -3.95 4.51
C ALA A 70 -11.71 -3.50 3.71
N MET A 71 -11.75 -2.24 3.26
CA MET A 71 -12.84 -1.73 2.43
C MET A 71 -12.96 -2.48 1.09
N LEU A 72 -11.86 -2.82 0.43
CA LEU A 72 -11.89 -3.62 -0.80
C LEU A 72 -12.51 -5.00 -0.55
N LEU A 73 -12.15 -5.64 0.56
CA LEU A 73 -12.69 -6.95 0.93
C LEU A 73 -14.17 -6.87 1.31
N GLU A 74 -14.60 -5.82 2.01
CA GLU A 74 -16.02 -5.56 2.28
C GLU A 74 -16.81 -5.37 0.97
N LYS A 75 -16.29 -4.58 0.03
CA LYS A 75 -16.88 -4.43 -1.31
C LYS A 75 -16.97 -5.78 -2.04
N ALA A 76 -15.91 -6.58 -2.00
CA ALA A 76 -15.92 -7.92 -2.60
C ALA A 76 -16.97 -8.85 -1.96
N HIS A 77 -17.17 -8.75 -0.65
CA HIS A 77 -18.14 -9.56 0.07
C HIS A 77 -19.59 -9.25 -0.34
N ILE A 78 -19.94 -7.97 -0.57
CA ILE A 78 -21.29 -7.57 -0.98
C ILE A 78 -21.52 -7.57 -2.50
N GLU A 79 -20.45 -7.52 -3.30
CA GLU A 79 -20.55 -7.45 -4.76
C GLU A 79 -21.16 -8.74 -5.35
N VAL A 80 -22.12 -8.57 -6.26
CA VAL A 80 -22.85 -9.68 -6.89
C VAL A 80 -22.11 -10.16 -8.14
N ASP A 81 -21.43 -9.26 -8.85
CA ASP A 81 -20.57 -9.62 -9.98
C ASP A 81 -19.28 -10.30 -9.48
N TRP A 82 -19.14 -11.59 -9.76
CA TRP A 82 -17.98 -12.39 -9.35
C TRP A 82 -16.65 -11.91 -9.94
N GLY A 83 -16.65 -11.42 -11.18
CA GLY A 83 -15.44 -10.90 -11.82
C GLY A 83 -14.95 -9.63 -11.13
N LYS A 84 -15.89 -8.75 -10.77
CA LYS A 84 -15.60 -7.51 -10.04
C LYS A 84 -15.22 -7.77 -8.57
N ALA A 85 -15.92 -8.68 -7.90
CA ALA A 85 -15.55 -9.13 -6.56
C ALA A 85 -14.11 -9.69 -6.56
N LEU A 86 -13.79 -10.56 -7.52
CA LEU A 86 -12.46 -11.14 -7.68
C LEU A 86 -11.38 -10.07 -7.93
N HIS A 87 -11.69 -9.03 -8.69
CA HIS A 87 -10.76 -7.91 -8.89
C HIS A 87 -10.41 -7.21 -7.57
N TYR A 88 -11.41 -6.92 -6.72
CA TYR A 88 -11.17 -6.33 -5.39
C TYR A 88 -10.35 -7.25 -4.48
N VAL A 89 -10.65 -8.56 -4.45
CA VAL A 89 -9.90 -9.51 -3.62
C VAL A 89 -8.45 -9.63 -4.09
N ARG A 90 -8.20 -9.65 -5.41
CA ARG A 90 -6.82 -9.70 -5.96
C ARG A 90 -6.00 -8.46 -5.61
N ALA A 91 -6.63 -7.28 -5.63
CA ALA A 91 -5.97 -6.05 -5.23
C ALA A 91 -5.54 -6.10 -3.75
N ALA A 92 -6.47 -6.46 -2.85
CA ALA A 92 -6.17 -6.61 -1.43
C ALA A 92 -5.14 -7.74 -1.16
N TYR A 93 -5.23 -8.87 -1.87
CA TYR A 93 -4.29 -9.99 -1.73
C TYR A 93 -2.85 -9.60 -2.00
N GLY A 94 -2.61 -8.90 -3.12
CA GLY A 94 -1.26 -8.45 -3.47
C GLY A 94 -0.68 -7.46 -2.46
N ASP A 95 -1.52 -6.57 -1.92
CA ASP A 95 -1.09 -5.55 -0.97
C ASP A 95 -0.90 -6.10 0.45
N VAL A 96 -1.75 -7.03 0.89
CA VAL A 96 -1.61 -7.73 2.18
C VAL A 96 -0.37 -8.63 2.18
N GLY A 97 -0.13 -9.37 1.09
CA GLY A 97 1.05 -10.23 0.95
C GLY A 97 2.36 -9.45 1.11
N LYS A 98 2.49 -8.30 0.43
CA LYS A 98 3.66 -7.41 0.55
C LYS A 98 3.86 -6.89 1.98
N LYS A 99 2.77 -6.57 2.68
CA LYS A 99 2.83 -6.16 4.09
C LYS A 99 3.30 -7.30 4.98
N VAL A 100 2.80 -8.52 4.79
CA VAL A 100 3.27 -9.70 5.56
C VAL A 100 4.75 -10.00 5.31
N GLU A 101 5.22 -9.89 4.06
CA GLU A 101 6.64 -10.03 3.75
C GLU A 101 7.51 -9.02 4.50
N ALA A 102 7.07 -7.75 4.55
CA ALA A 102 7.72 -6.69 5.34
C ALA A 102 7.82 -7.02 6.81
N LEU A 103 6.76 -7.60 7.37
CA LEU A 103 6.76 -8.06 8.75
C LEU A 103 7.68 -9.25 9.00
N LYS A 104 7.89 -10.13 8.02
CA LYS A 104 8.86 -11.24 8.15
C LYS A 104 10.31 -10.73 8.10
N ALA A 105 10.56 -9.64 7.39
CA ALA A 105 11.86 -8.95 7.39
C ALA A 105 12.06 -8.02 8.61
N TYR A 106 11.03 -7.83 9.44
CA TYR A 106 10.99 -6.91 10.57
C TYR A 106 11.76 -7.45 11.79
N SER A 107 13.05 -7.16 11.86
CA SER A 107 13.87 -7.40 13.05
C SER A 107 14.07 -6.16 13.93
N SER A 108 13.66 -4.96 13.46
CA SER A 108 14.12 -3.68 14.04
C SER A 108 13.04 -2.65 14.41
N GLY A 109 11.75 -2.98 14.39
CA GLY A 109 10.73 -2.06 14.90
C GLY A 109 10.18 -1.00 13.92
N GLU A 110 10.56 -1.02 12.63
CA GLU A 110 10.05 -0.09 11.61
C GLU A 110 9.51 -0.83 10.36
N ILE A 111 8.21 -0.65 10.06
CA ILE A 111 7.49 -1.41 9.00
C ILE A 111 7.67 -0.72 7.64
N ASP A 112 8.10 0.54 7.65
CA ASP A 112 8.23 1.36 6.46
C ASP A 112 9.55 1.04 5.72
N VAL A 113 9.42 0.82 4.42
CA VAL A 113 10.49 0.44 3.49
C VAL A 113 11.13 1.69 2.91
N PRO A 114 12.47 1.80 2.88
CA PRO A 114 13.13 2.91 2.20
C PRO A 114 12.93 2.81 0.69
N VAL A 115 12.51 3.91 0.08
CA VAL A 115 12.26 4.04 -1.36
C VAL A 115 13.06 5.20 -1.92
N GLU A 116 13.76 4.95 -3.02
CA GLU A 116 14.47 5.95 -3.81
C GLU A 116 13.77 6.10 -5.17
N VAL A 117 13.30 7.30 -5.48
CA VAL A 117 12.68 7.60 -6.78
C VAL A 117 13.63 8.40 -7.65
N ASN A 118 13.93 7.86 -8.82
CA ASN A 118 14.78 8.48 -9.84
C ASN A 118 13.95 8.84 -11.06
N THR A 119 13.91 10.12 -11.43
CA THR A 119 13.33 10.55 -12.71
C THR A 119 14.44 10.81 -13.74
N VAL A 120 14.38 10.13 -14.88
CA VAL A 120 15.44 10.12 -15.88
C VAL A 120 14.89 10.40 -17.28
N ARG A 121 15.72 11.02 -18.13
CA ARG A 121 15.48 11.16 -19.59
C ARG A 121 16.76 10.80 -20.34
N ARG A 122 16.70 10.71 -21.67
CA ARG A 122 17.83 10.31 -22.54
C ARG A 122 19.13 11.12 -22.35
N GLY A 123 19.06 12.31 -21.74
CA GLY A 123 20.20 13.18 -21.46
C GLY A 123 20.58 13.32 -19.96
N GLY A 124 20.02 12.51 -19.07
CA GLY A 124 20.32 12.54 -17.63
C GLY A 124 19.09 12.74 -16.73
N PRO A 125 19.28 13.05 -15.45
CA PRO A 125 18.17 13.20 -14.49
C PRO A 125 17.25 14.37 -14.86
N VAL A 126 15.97 14.24 -14.52
CA VAL A 126 14.98 15.32 -14.60
C VAL A 126 14.83 15.93 -13.21
N ASN A 127 15.04 17.23 -13.10
CA ASN A 127 14.96 17.95 -11.82
C ASN A 127 13.67 18.78 -11.75
N ASN A 128 13.40 19.32 -10.56
CA ASN A 128 12.26 20.19 -10.26
C ASN A 128 10.89 19.51 -10.43
N LEU A 129 10.81 18.23 -10.06
CA LEU A 129 9.60 17.43 -10.10
C LEU A 129 9.12 17.11 -8.69
N LEU A 130 7.82 17.20 -8.48
CA LEU A 130 7.17 16.74 -7.26
C LEU A 130 6.72 15.30 -7.47
N ILE A 131 7.11 14.44 -6.53
CA ILE A 131 6.73 13.02 -6.53
C ILE A 131 5.65 12.83 -5.48
N HIS A 132 4.48 12.38 -5.93
CA HIS A 132 3.31 12.14 -5.08
C HIS A 132 2.94 10.66 -5.14
N PHE A 133 2.89 10.00 -3.99
CA PHE A 133 2.43 8.62 -3.92
C PHE A 133 0.93 8.58 -3.64
N TYR A 134 0.23 7.79 -4.45
CA TYR A 134 -1.17 7.43 -4.30
C TYR A 134 -1.26 5.93 -4.12
N MET A 135 -2.17 5.46 -3.27
CA MET A 135 -2.40 4.02 -3.15
C MET A 135 -3.22 3.50 -4.34
N SER A 136 -2.99 2.24 -4.67
CA SER A 136 -3.74 1.55 -5.72
C SER A 136 -5.24 1.43 -5.37
N GLY A 137 -6.08 2.15 -6.11
CA GLY A 137 -7.54 1.99 -6.12
C GLY A 137 -8.33 2.92 -5.18
N LEU A 138 -7.77 4.08 -4.85
CA LEU A 138 -8.52 5.25 -4.43
C LEU A 138 -8.79 6.14 -5.66
N PRO A 139 -9.73 5.78 -6.57
CA PRO A 139 -10.10 6.66 -7.66
C PRO A 139 -10.74 7.98 -7.16
N ASP A 140 -11.17 8.01 -5.88
CA ASP A 140 -12.00 9.09 -5.33
C ASP A 140 -11.34 9.92 -4.21
N THR A 141 -10.04 9.75 -3.95
CA THR A 141 -9.35 10.58 -2.95
C THR A 141 -8.50 11.65 -3.63
N PRO A 142 -8.88 12.94 -3.54
CA PRO A 142 -8.26 14.00 -4.34
C PRO A 142 -6.87 14.42 -3.87
N ALA A 143 -6.41 13.98 -2.69
CA ALA A 143 -5.14 14.39 -2.10
C ALA A 143 -4.05 13.32 -2.29
N PRO A 144 -2.81 13.72 -2.67
CA PRO A 144 -1.65 12.83 -2.63
C PRO A 144 -1.35 12.41 -1.19
N TYR A 145 -1.05 11.13 -0.99
CA TYR A 145 -0.86 10.57 0.36
C TYR A 145 0.51 10.91 0.93
N MET A 146 1.52 10.98 0.06
CA MET A 146 2.85 11.45 0.43
C MET A 146 3.42 12.33 -0.66
N ILE A 147 3.89 13.51 -0.26
CA ILE A 147 4.60 14.45 -1.11
C ILE A 147 6.08 14.39 -0.72
N PHE A 148 6.92 14.01 -1.67
CA PHE A 148 8.35 14.07 -1.50
C PHE A 148 8.77 15.55 -1.46
N ASN A 149 9.23 16.01 -0.29
CA ASN A 149 9.47 17.44 -0.03
C ASN A 149 10.73 17.99 -0.72
N ARG A 150 11.42 17.18 -1.53
CA ARG A 150 12.59 17.61 -2.30
C ARG A 150 12.28 17.45 -3.79
N PRO A 151 12.27 18.54 -4.57
CA PRO A 151 11.95 18.47 -5.99
C PRO A 151 13.10 17.91 -6.86
N THR A 152 13.98 17.07 -6.30
CA THR A 152 15.22 16.60 -6.94
C THR A 152 15.29 15.08 -7.01
N THR A 153 15.88 14.57 -8.09
CA THR A 153 16.26 13.15 -8.25
C THR A 153 17.70 12.92 -7.76
N PRO A 154 18.00 11.88 -6.96
CA PRO A 154 17.07 10.96 -6.31
C PRO A 154 16.25 11.65 -5.22
N THR A 155 15.03 11.17 -4.98
CA THR A 155 14.34 11.46 -3.71
C THR A 155 14.15 10.18 -2.90
N GLU A 156 14.60 10.24 -1.64
CA GLU A 156 14.51 9.13 -0.69
C GLU A 156 13.47 9.43 0.38
N GLU A 157 12.62 8.46 0.67
CA GLU A 157 11.64 8.51 1.76
C GLU A 157 11.28 7.08 2.18
N ARG A 158 10.80 6.88 3.43
CA ARG A 158 10.29 5.56 3.83
C ARG A 158 8.78 5.50 3.65
N VAL A 159 8.28 4.46 3.01
CA VAL A 159 6.84 4.22 2.83
C VAL A 159 6.50 2.78 3.23
N PRO A 160 5.32 2.53 3.80
CA PRO A 160 4.74 1.21 3.89
C PRO A 160 4.92 0.36 2.63
N PRO A 161 5.06 -0.95 2.77
CA PRO A 161 5.02 -1.87 1.64
C PRO A 161 3.61 -1.88 1.00
N GLY A 162 3.56 -2.03 -0.32
CA GLY A 162 2.31 -2.08 -1.08
C GLY A 162 2.44 -1.55 -2.50
N ARG A 163 1.31 -1.51 -3.21
CA ARG A 163 1.22 -0.98 -4.57
C ARG A 163 0.84 0.50 -4.59
N TYR A 164 1.56 1.26 -5.40
CA TYR A 164 1.43 2.70 -5.51
C TYR A 164 1.20 3.16 -6.96
N PHE A 165 0.36 4.18 -7.12
CA PHE A 165 0.37 5.09 -8.26
C PHE A 165 1.22 6.31 -7.91
N ILE A 166 2.35 6.46 -8.56
CA ILE A 166 3.26 7.58 -8.41
C ILE A 166 2.90 8.63 -9.45
N HIS A 167 2.34 9.74 -8.98
CA HIS A 167 2.12 10.91 -9.79
C HIS A 167 3.39 11.75 -9.78
N VAL A 168 3.86 12.09 -10.96
CA VAL A 168 4.98 13.00 -11.15
C VAL A 168 4.44 14.32 -11.67
N LEU A 169 4.64 15.38 -10.90
CA LEU A 169 4.13 16.71 -11.21
C LEU A 169 5.29 17.68 -11.44
N SER A 170 5.08 18.70 -12.27
CA SER A 170 6.02 19.82 -12.34
C SER A 170 5.93 20.70 -11.09
N SER A 171 6.89 21.61 -10.94
CA SER A 171 6.95 22.57 -9.83
C SER A 171 5.70 23.46 -9.66
N ASN A 172 4.87 23.59 -10.69
CA ASN A 172 3.56 24.26 -10.65
C ASN A 172 2.38 23.30 -10.43
N SER A 173 2.63 22.10 -9.90
CA SER A 173 1.64 21.06 -9.60
C SER A 173 0.85 20.53 -10.80
N LYS A 174 1.34 20.71 -12.03
CA LYS A 174 0.73 20.08 -13.20
C LYS A 174 1.20 18.63 -13.32
N LEU A 175 0.24 17.69 -13.39
CA LEU A 175 0.52 16.28 -13.62
C LEU A 175 1.26 16.08 -14.96
N ARG A 176 2.40 15.39 -14.91
CA ARG A 176 3.23 15.06 -16.07
C ARG A 176 3.13 13.59 -16.44
N LEU A 177 3.10 12.72 -15.44
CA LEU A 177 3.11 11.28 -15.63
C LEU A 177 2.49 10.57 -14.43
N VAL A 178 1.92 9.39 -14.68
CA VAL A 178 1.54 8.43 -13.65
C VAL A 178 2.30 7.12 -13.91
N ARG A 179 2.86 6.55 -12.85
CA ARG A 179 3.55 5.25 -12.88
C ARG A 179 3.07 4.38 -11.74
N GLU A 180 2.81 3.12 -12.05
CA GLU A 180 2.62 2.13 -11.01
C GLU A 180 3.97 1.64 -10.49
N ALA A 181 4.07 1.42 -9.19
CA ALA A 181 5.23 0.82 -8.56
C ALA A 181 4.81 -0.08 -7.40
N ASP A 182 5.55 -1.17 -7.25
CA ASP A 182 5.41 -2.08 -6.14
C ASP A 182 6.58 -1.88 -5.17
N VAL A 183 6.26 -1.54 -3.92
CA VAL A 183 7.24 -1.46 -2.84
C VAL A 183 7.16 -2.77 -2.07
N GLY A 184 8.16 -3.62 -2.30
CA GLY A 184 8.28 -4.93 -1.68
C GLY A 184 8.65 -4.87 -0.20
N GLY A 185 8.38 -5.95 0.52
CA GLY A 185 8.59 -6.07 1.97
C GLY A 185 9.94 -6.66 2.39
N SER A 186 11.01 -6.61 1.60
CA SER A 186 12.29 -7.22 2.05
C SER A 186 13.07 -6.33 3.04
N GLY A 187 12.58 -5.13 3.35
CA GLY A 187 13.32 -4.11 4.11
C GLY A 187 14.50 -3.49 3.34
N GLN A 188 14.72 -3.93 2.10
CA GLN A 188 15.75 -3.39 1.21
C GLN A 188 15.29 -2.10 0.57
N LEU A 189 16.26 -1.26 0.18
CA LEU A 189 16.00 -0.07 -0.62
C LEU A 189 15.32 -0.45 -1.93
N VAL A 190 14.09 0.04 -2.14
CA VAL A 190 13.38 -0.10 -3.40
C VAL A 190 13.74 1.10 -4.28
N LYS A 191 14.39 0.84 -5.42
CA LYS A 191 14.71 1.85 -6.42
C LYS A 191 13.64 1.88 -7.50
N ILE A 192 13.03 3.04 -7.71
CA ILE A 192 11.97 3.25 -8.69
C ILE A 192 12.50 4.22 -9.75
N GLU A 193 12.67 3.73 -10.98
CA GLU A 193 13.08 4.56 -12.11
C GLU A 193 11.86 4.97 -12.94
N ILE A 194 11.72 6.28 -13.14
CA ILE A 194 10.65 6.89 -13.92
C ILE A 194 11.26 7.57 -15.14
N ALA A 195 11.20 6.86 -16.27
CA ALA A 195 11.64 7.38 -17.56
C ALA A 195 10.63 8.39 -18.13
N PHE A 196 11.15 9.58 -18.46
CA PHE A 196 10.46 10.61 -19.20
C PHE A 196 10.72 10.46 -20.71
N PRO A 197 9.68 10.59 -21.54
CA PRO A 197 9.85 10.68 -22.99
C PRO A 197 10.62 11.94 -23.41
#